data_AF-A0AA89C5W5-F1
#
_entry.id   AF-A0AA89C5W5-F1
#
_cell.length_a   1.000
_cell.length_b   1.000
_cell.length_c   1.000
_cell.angle_alpha   90.00
_cell.angle_beta   90.00
_cell.angle_gamma   90.00
#
_symmetry.space_group_name_H-M   'P 1'
#
loop_
_entity.id
_entity.type
_entity.pdbx_description
1 polymer ?
#
loop_
_entity_poly.entity_id
_entity_poly.type
_entity_poly.pdbx_seq_one_letter_code
_entity_poly.pdbx_strand_id
1 'polypeptide(L)'
;MAAKRFKVSTIEEIDAKKLLINSKETVRSNNKAANMLKAYLREVEQSESFEEFTCEQLNEVLSHFYLDARRENGEMYKANSLESIRHSINRYLKSPPYNKTFDLIKDDEFREANTAFRAALAELKRERE
;
A
#
# COMPACT_ATOMS: atom_id res chain seq x y z
N MET A 1 0.10 39.55 -33.38
CA MET A 1 0.71 38.85 -32.21
C MET A 1 0.13 37.45 -32.18
N ALA A 2 0.94 36.41 -32.41
CA ALA A 2 0.47 35.02 -32.36
C ALA A 2 0.06 34.67 -30.91
N ALA A 3 -1.14 34.13 -30.72
CA ALA A 3 -1.59 33.66 -29.42
C ALA A 3 -0.65 32.55 -28.92
N LYS A 4 -0.14 32.67 -27.69
CA LYS A 4 0.69 31.63 -27.07
C LYS A 4 -0.14 30.36 -26.90
N ARG A 5 0.28 29.27 -27.55
CA ARG A 5 -0.41 27.96 -27.55
C ARG A 5 -0.43 27.28 -26.18
N PHE A 6 0.54 27.59 -25.31
CA PHE A 6 0.74 26.89 -24.04
C PHE A 6 0.61 27.84 -22.85
N LYS A 7 -0.20 27.43 -21.85
CA LYS A 7 -0.21 28.03 -20.51
C LYS A 7 0.94 27.43 -19.71
N VAL A 8 1.78 28.29 -19.11
CA VAL A 8 2.76 27.85 -18.11
C VAL A 8 2.05 27.87 -16.76
N SER A 9 1.91 26.70 -16.14
CA SER A 9 1.38 26.60 -14.78
C SER A 9 2.42 27.01 -13.74
N THR A 10 1.96 27.62 -12.66
CA THR A 10 2.81 27.93 -11.51
C THR A 10 3.14 26.66 -10.73
N ILE A 11 4.17 26.72 -9.88
CA ILE A 11 4.54 25.61 -8.99
C ILE A 11 3.36 25.23 -8.08
N GLU A 12 2.65 26.22 -7.54
CA GLU A 12 1.46 26.03 -6.72
C GLU A 12 0.33 25.31 -7.47
N GLU A 13 0.06 25.68 -8.74
CA GLU A 13 -0.93 25.00 -9.56
C GLU A 13 -0.53 23.53 -9.83
N ILE A 14 0.78 23.28 -10.03
CA ILE A 14 1.31 21.93 -10.24
C ILE A 14 1.14 21.10 -8.97
N ASP A 15 1.49 21.64 -7.81
CA ASP A 15 1.41 20.91 -6.54
C ASP A 15 -0.05 20.67 -6.12
N ALA A 16 -0.95 21.64 -6.30
CA ALA A 16 -2.38 21.44 -6.11
C ALA A 16 -2.93 20.31 -6.98
N LYS A 17 -2.47 20.21 -8.24
CA LYS A 17 -2.84 19.10 -9.12
C LYS A 17 -2.24 17.76 -8.69
N LYS A 18 -1.02 17.74 -8.18
CA LYS A 18 -0.41 16.51 -7.63
C LYS A 18 -1.20 15.97 -6.44
N LEU A 19 -1.75 16.85 -5.59
CA LEU A 19 -2.62 16.44 -4.48
C LEU A 19 -3.93 15.77 -4.95
N LEU A 20 -4.35 16.04 -6.19
CA LEU A 20 -5.57 15.49 -6.79
C LEU A 20 -5.30 14.29 -7.73
N ILE A 21 -4.09 13.71 -7.71
CA ILE A 21 -3.75 12.54 -8.54
C ILE A 21 -4.68 11.36 -8.27
N ASN A 22 -5.05 11.14 -7.01
CA ASN A 22 -5.92 10.06 -6.61
C ASN A 22 -7.33 10.59 -6.34
N SER A 23 -8.36 9.85 -6.79
CA SER A 23 -9.75 10.15 -6.44
C SER A 23 -9.97 10.03 -4.93
N LYS A 24 -11.01 10.70 -4.41
CA LYS A 24 -11.38 10.62 -2.98
C LYS A 24 -11.62 9.18 -2.53
N GLU A 25 -12.21 8.38 -3.40
CA GLU A 25 -12.52 6.97 -3.21
C GLU A 25 -11.23 6.15 -3.12
N THR A 26 -10.25 6.43 -3.99
CA THR A 26 -8.93 5.78 -3.97
C THR A 26 -8.17 6.14 -2.71
N VAL A 27 -8.19 7.42 -2.31
CA VAL A 27 -7.59 7.86 -1.05
C VAL A 27 -8.24 7.15 0.14
N ARG A 28 -9.57 7.01 0.12
CA ARG A 28 -10.31 6.28 1.16
C ARG A 28 -9.91 4.80 1.21
N SER A 29 -9.79 4.11 0.08
CA SER A 29 -9.36 2.70 0.06
C SER A 29 -7.92 2.54 0.54
N ASN A 30 -7.01 3.45 0.17
CA ASN A 30 -5.63 3.46 0.64
C ASN A 30 -5.56 3.62 2.16
N ASN A 31 -6.27 4.59 2.71
CA ASN A 31 -6.32 4.82 4.16
C ASN A 31 -6.92 3.62 4.90
N LYS A 32 -7.94 2.97 4.34
CA LYS A 32 -8.50 1.74 4.93
C LYS A 32 -7.45 0.62 5.00
N ALA A 33 -6.69 0.41 3.93
CA ALA A 33 -5.64 -0.59 3.90
C ALA A 33 -4.48 -0.25 4.86
N ALA A 34 -4.10 1.02 4.96
CA ALA A 34 -3.12 1.49 5.94
C ALA A 34 -3.58 1.24 7.37
N ASN A 35 -4.83 1.60 7.71
CA ASN A 35 -5.38 1.37 9.05
C ASN A 35 -5.48 -0.12 9.40
N MET A 36 -5.71 -0.98 8.41
CA MET A 36 -5.68 -2.43 8.61
C MET A 36 -4.28 -2.92 9.00
N LEU A 37 -3.23 -2.42 8.33
CA LEU A 37 -1.85 -2.74 8.71
C LEU A 37 -1.51 -2.19 10.11
N LYS A 38 -1.99 -0.99 10.47
CA LYS A 38 -1.82 -0.43 11.83
C LYS A 38 -2.50 -1.29 12.89
N ALA A 39 -3.72 -1.75 12.62
CA ALA A 39 -4.45 -2.63 13.53
C ALA A 39 -3.68 -3.94 13.74
N TYR A 40 -3.21 -4.56 12.67
CA TYR A 40 -2.34 -5.75 12.77
C TYR A 40 -1.09 -5.49 13.59
N LEU A 41 -0.38 -4.38 13.34
CA LEU A 41 0.82 -4.00 14.10
C LEU A 41 0.55 -3.83 15.59
N ARG A 42 -0.60 -3.26 15.95
CA ARG A 42 -1.04 -3.16 17.34
C ARG A 42 -1.27 -4.55 17.96
N GLU A 43 -1.84 -5.48 17.22
CA GLU A 43 -2.10 -6.85 17.70
C GLU A 43 -0.81 -7.66 17.92
N VAL A 44 0.22 -7.43 17.10
CA VAL A 44 1.55 -8.07 17.26
C VAL A 44 2.51 -7.26 18.16
N GLU A 45 1.99 -6.32 18.94
CA GLU A 45 2.74 -5.46 19.88
C GLU A 45 3.90 -4.68 19.24
N GLN A 46 3.74 -4.27 17.98
CA GLN A 46 4.70 -3.44 17.23
C GLN A 46 4.22 -1.99 17.07
N SER A 47 5.14 -1.10 16.68
CA SER A 47 4.80 0.30 16.42
C SER A 47 3.84 0.43 15.23
N GLU A 48 2.75 1.18 15.42
CA GLU A 48 1.77 1.46 14.35
C GLU A 48 2.30 2.44 13.29
N SER A 49 3.44 3.08 13.54
CA SER A 49 4.04 4.11 12.67
C SER A 49 4.90 3.48 11.57
N PHE A 50 4.32 2.53 10.83
CA PHE A 50 5.03 1.82 9.76
C PHE A 50 5.53 2.73 8.64
N GLU A 51 4.98 3.94 8.52
CA GLU A 51 5.45 4.92 7.55
C GLU A 51 6.87 5.43 7.85
N GLU A 52 7.34 5.26 9.09
CA GLU A 52 8.69 5.61 9.53
C GLU A 52 9.67 4.44 9.44
N PHE A 53 9.19 3.23 9.16
CA PHE A 53 10.02 2.04 9.09
C PHE A 53 11.00 2.10 7.93
N THR A 54 12.13 1.42 8.13
CA THR A 54 13.09 1.12 7.07
C THR A 54 12.50 0.11 6.07
N CYS A 55 13.09 0.00 4.88
CA CYS A 55 12.66 -0.99 3.90
C CYS A 55 12.77 -2.43 4.46
N GLU A 56 13.80 -2.71 5.25
CA GLU A 56 14.01 -4.02 5.89
C GLU A 56 12.88 -4.34 6.87
N GLN A 57 12.55 -3.41 7.78
CA GLN A 57 11.45 -3.58 8.73
C GLN A 57 10.10 -3.72 8.02
N LEU A 58 9.86 -2.94 6.96
CA LEU A 58 8.63 -3.07 6.17
C LEU A 58 8.56 -4.43 5.45
N ASN A 59 9.68 -4.91 4.92
CA ASN A 59 9.74 -6.22 4.27
C ASN A 59 9.43 -7.35 5.26
N GLU A 60 9.98 -7.31 6.48
CA GLU A 60 9.67 -8.28 7.53
C GLU A 60 8.19 -8.25 7.92
N VAL A 61 7.68 -7.07 8.29
CA VAL A 61 6.29 -6.88 8.71
C VAL A 61 5.30 -7.31 7.63
N LEU A 62 5.54 -6.93 6.37
CA LEU A 62 4.66 -7.29 5.27
C LEU A 62 4.70 -8.80 4.98
N SER A 63 5.84 -9.47 5.21
CA SER A 63 5.94 -10.93 5.06
C SER A 63 4.98 -11.65 6.00
N HIS A 64 4.96 -11.25 7.27
CA HIS A 64 4.03 -11.81 8.25
C HIS A 64 2.59 -11.40 7.95
N PHE A 65 2.35 -10.11 7.71
CA PHE A 65 1.01 -9.58 7.44
C PHE A 65 0.30 -10.33 6.30
N TYR A 66 0.98 -10.68 5.21
CA TYR A 66 0.31 -11.39 4.10
C TYR A 66 -0.14 -12.81 4.44
N LEU A 67 0.50 -13.47 5.41
CA LEU A 67 0.13 -14.80 5.88
C LEU A 67 -0.87 -14.74 7.03
N ASP A 68 -0.81 -13.68 7.83
CA ASP A 68 -1.60 -13.52 9.05
C ASP A 68 -2.90 -12.75 8.85
N ALA A 69 -3.01 -11.93 7.80
CA ALA A 69 -4.16 -11.06 7.59
C ALA A 69 -5.48 -11.86 7.50
N ARG A 70 -6.36 -11.63 8.48
CA ARG A 70 -7.73 -12.17 8.53
C ARG A 70 -8.75 -11.04 8.47
N ARG A 71 -9.95 -11.40 8.03
CA ARG A 71 -11.15 -10.56 8.10
C ARG A 71 -11.71 -10.59 9.54
N GLU A 72 -12.64 -9.70 9.85
CA GLU A 72 -13.30 -9.62 11.17
C GLU A 72 -13.97 -10.92 11.62
N ASN A 73 -14.39 -11.78 10.68
CA ASN A 73 -14.97 -13.08 10.97
C ASN A 73 -13.92 -14.19 11.18
N GLY A 74 -12.63 -13.85 11.22
CA GLY A 74 -11.52 -14.79 11.38
C GLY A 74 -11.10 -15.52 10.09
N GLU A 75 -11.85 -15.35 8.99
CA GLU A 75 -11.51 -15.97 7.70
C GLU A 75 -10.38 -15.22 7.01
N MET A 76 -9.64 -15.96 6.19
CA MET A 76 -8.67 -15.37 5.26
C MET A 76 -9.32 -14.41 4.25
N TYR A 77 -8.55 -13.42 3.78
CA TYR A 77 -8.97 -12.59 2.66
C TYR A 77 -9.01 -13.39 1.35
N LYS A 78 -9.95 -13.07 0.45
CA LYS A 78 -9.90 -13.57 -0.93
C LYS A 78 -8.62 -13.05 -1.61
N ALA A 79 -8.04 -13.86 -2.50
CA ALA A 79 -6.84 -13.50 -3.28
C ALA A 79 -6.88 -12.07 -3.86
N ASN A 80 -7.95 -11.74 -4.58
CA ASN A 80 -8.11 -10.40 -5.19
C ASN A 80 -8.22 -9.27 -4.15
N SER A 81 -8.79 -9.57 -2.98
CA SER A 81 -8.87 -8.60 -1.88
C SER A 81 -7.50 -8.35 -1.27
N LEU A 82 -6.71 -9.41 -1.03
CA LEU A 82 -5.35 -9.29 -0.51
C LEU A 82 -4.43 -8.54 -1.48
N GLU A 83 -4.58 -8.80 -2.78
CA GLU A 83 -3.88 -8.05 -3.83
C GLU A 83 -4.26 -6.57 -3.84
N SER A 84 -5.56 -6.27 -3.71
CA SER A 84 -6.05 -4.89 -3.62
C SER A 84 -5.50 -4.16 -2.38
N ILE A 85 -5.40 -4.85 -1.24
CA ILE A 85 -4.82 -4.32 -0.01
C ILE A 85 -3.35 -3.97 -0.23
N ARG A 86 -2.54 -4.88 -0.81
CA ARG A 86 -1.13 -4.63 -1.11
C ARG A 86 -0.92 -3.41 -2.01
N HIS A 87 -1.69 -3.28 -3.09
CA HIS A 87 -1.59 -2.11 -3.97
C HIS A 87 -2.02 -0.81 -3.27
N SER A 88 -3.03 -0.89 -2.40
CA SER A 88 -3.52 0.25 -1.62
C SER A 88 -2.47 0.74 -0.60
N ILE A 89 -1.75 -0.18 0.06
CA ILE A 89 -0.63 0.15 0.98
C ILE A 89 0.53 0.78 0.20
N ASN A 90 0.93 0.19 -0.93
CA ASN A 90 2.00 0.75 -1.77
C ASN A 90 1.65 2.19 -2.21
N ARG A 91 0.41 2.41 -2.65
CA ARG A 91 -0.06 3.74 -3.04
C ARG A 91 -0.13 4.71 -1.87
N TYR A 92 -0.53 4.23 -0.68
CA TYR A 92 -0.56 5.04 0.53
C TYR A 92 0.82 5.61 0.85
N LEU A 93 1.85 4.78 0.87
CA LEU A 93 3.24 5.19 1.15
C LEU A 93 3.82 6.12 0.07
N LYS A 94 3.46 5.90 -1.20
CA LYS A 94 3.91 6.75 -2.32
C LYS A 94 3.18 8.09 -2.44
N SER A 95 2.01 8.21 -1.80
CA SER A 95 1.22 9.44 -1.85
C SER A 95 1.66 10.42 -0.76
N PRO A 96 1.33 11.72 -0.90
CA PRO A 96 1.46 12.67 0.19
C PRO A 96 0.71 12.17 1.44
N PRO A 97 1.26 12.36 2.65
CA PRO A 97 2.46 13.16 2.96
C PRO A 97 3.79 12.41 2.85
N TYR A 98 3.77 11.08 2.77
CA TYR A 98 4.98 10.26 2.96
C TYR A 98 5.90 10.21 1.74
N ASN A 99 5.33 10.28 0.53
CA ASN A 99 6.06 10.38 -0.74
C ASN A 99 7.25 9.41 -0.84
N LYS A 100 7.09 8.18 -0.34
CA LYS A 100 8.15 7.17 -0.38
C LYS A 100 8.52 6.86 -1.83
N THR A 101 9.81 6.70 -2.09
CA THR A 101 10.35 6.47 -3.44
C THR A 101 10.37 5.01 -3.84
N PHE A 102 10.41 4.09 -2.87
CA PHE A 102 10.43 2.65 -3.09
C PHE A 102 9.06 2.08 -3.48
N ASP A 103 9.06 0.95 -4.18
CA ASP A 103 7.89 0.18 -4.59
C ASP A 103 7.82 -1.18 -3.89
N LEU A 104 6.80 -1.37 -3.04
CA LEU A 104 6.56 -2.64 -2.34
C LEU A 104 6.35 -3.85 -3.28
N ILE A 105 6.12 -3.60 -4.57
CA ILE A 105 5.78 -4.65 -5.54
C ILE A 105 6.96 -5.02 -6.42
N LYS A 106 7.80 -4.05 -6.76
CA LYS A 106 8.80 -4.18 -7.80
C LYS A 106 10.23 -4.17 -7.28
N ASP A 107 10.46 -3.51 -6.15
CA ASP A 107 11.81 -3.31 -5.64
C ASP A 107 12.29 -4.57 -4.91
N ASP A 108 13.56 -4.88 -5.09
CA ASP A 108 14.19 -6.12 -4.60
C ASP A 108 14.30 -6.14 -3.07
N GLU A 109 14.30 -4.97 -2.43
CA GLU A 109 14.26 -4.79 -0.98
C GLU A 109 13.04 -5.46 -0.33
N PHE A 110 11.97 -5.71 -1.09
CA PHE A 110 10.74 -6.36 -0.61
C PHE A 110 10.61 -7.83 -1.05
N ARG A 111 11.72 -8.48 -1.41
CA ARG A 111 11.72 -9.84 -1.96
C ARG A 111 11.05 -10.86 -1.06
N GLU A 112 11.27 -10.80 0.25
CA GLU A 112 10.69 -11.77 1.20
C GLU A 112 9.18 -11.54 1.34
N ALA A 113 8.75 -10.29 1.49
CA ALA A 113 7.34 -9.91 1.52
C ALA A 113 6.63 -10.38 0.25
N ASN A 114 7.28 -10.23 -0.90
CA ASN A 114 6.76 -10.64 -2.20
C ASN A 114 6.67 -12.17 -2.33
N THR A 115 7.58 -12.90 -1.68
CA THR A 115 7.57 -14.36 -1.63
C THR A 115 6.45 -14.86 -0.71
N ALA A 116 6.33 -14.30 0.49
CA ALA A 116 5.27 -14.60 1.44
C ALA A 116 3.88 -14.29 0.85
N PHE A 117 3.73 -13.16 0.17
CA PHE A 117 2.50 -12.83 -0.56
C PHE A 117 2.11 -13.90 -1.57
N ARG A 118 3.06 -14.41 -2.37
CA ARG A 118 2.79 -15.48 -3.34
C ARG A 118 2.40 -16.79 -2.66
N ALA A 119 3.02 -17.11 -1.52
CA ALA A 119 2.66 -18.27 -0.72
C ALA A 119 1.22 -18.16 -0.19
N ALA A 120 0.85 -17.00 0.38
CA ALA A 120 -0.51 -16.70 0.81
C ALA A 120 -1.52 -16.87 -0.33
N LEU A 121 -1.23 -16.31 -1.52
CA LEU A 121 -2.11 -16.48 -2.69
C LEU A 121 -2.24 -17.94 -3.14
N ALA A 122 -1.19 -18.75 -3.01
CA ALA A 122 -1.25 -20.18 -3.36
C ALA A 122 -2.12 -20.97 -2.37
N GLU A 123 -2.01 -20.66 -1.08
CA GLU A 123 -2.86 -21.24 -0.02
C GLU A 123 -4.34 -20.92 -0.25
N LEU A 124 -4.65 -19.64 -0.48
CA LEU A 124 -6.01 -19.17 -0.79
C LEU A 124 -6.64 -19.79 -2.03
N LYS A 125 -5.83 -20.26 -2.98
CA LYS A 125 -6.32 -20.97 -4.16
C LYS A 125 -6.67 -22.41 -3.83
N ARG A 126 -5.81 -23.09 -3.05
CA ARG A 126 -6.04 -24.48 -2.61
C ARG A 126 -7.26 -24.62 -1.71
N GLU A 127 -7.55 -23.65 -0.85
CA GLU A 127 -8.74 -23.67 0.02
C GLU A 127 -10.07 -23.49 -0.74
N ARG A 128 -10.02 -23.09 -2.01
CA ARG A 128 -11.21 -22.87 -2.85
C ARG A 128 -11.51 -24.04 -3.79
N GLU A 129 -10.64 -25.05 -3.82
CA GLU A 129 -10.80 -26.33 -4.54
C GLU A 129 -11.46 -27.37 -3.63
#